data_AF-A0A9E1DSB9-F1
#
_entry.id   AF-A0A9E1DSB9-F1
#
_cell.length_a   1.000
_cell.length_b   1.000
_cell.length_c   1.000
_cell.angle_alpha   90.00
_cell.angle_beta   90.00
_cell.angle_gamma   90.00
#
_symmetry.space_group_name_H-M   'P 1'
#
loop_
_entity.id
_entity.type
_entity.pdbx_description
1 polymer ?
#
loop_
_entity_poly.entity_id
_entity_poly.type
_entity_poly.pdbx_seq_one_letter_code
_entity_poly.pdbx_strand_id
1 'polypeptide(L)'
;MEGTVRKIRLAAIVGIALGAGMPFGARAHVEPANEASVRLFTIHRSTNANVVCYDARLTSANEIATEDPIDAYWLMFAEKGQREELSWFERTRAYGFDLNGEVKPSSLTMDLQAFPSRPVGVEISGGSAIATIAILGKPAILHDVFVKASGGFIPSVDSIELRGTDRQSGEAVVETIRP
;
A
#
# COMPACT_ATOMS: atom_id res chain seq x y z
N MET A 1 14.01 -19.80 -24.72
CA MET A 1 14.31 -19.23 -23.39
C MET A 1 12.98 -18.85 -22.77
N GLU A 2 12.37 -19.82 -22.09
CA GLU A 2 11.03 -19.70 -21.54
C GLU A 2 11.15 -19.01 -20.18
N GLY A 3 10.88 -17.70 -20.17
CA GLY A 3 10.84 -16.92 -18.94
C GLY A 3 9.62 -17.35 -18.15
N THR A 4 9.85 -18.12 -17.08
CA THR A 4 8.85 -18.47 -16.07
C THR A 4 8.19 -17.19 -15.55
N VAL A 5 7.02 -16.85 -16.10
CA VAL A 5 6.12 -15.86 -15.52
C VAL A 5 5.66 -16.46 -14.19
N ARG A 6 6.28 -16.01 -13.09
CA ARG A 6 5.84 -16.38 -11.74
C ARG A 6 4.38 -15.94 -11.62
N LYS A 7 3.47 -16.91 -11.65
CA LYS A 7 2.02 -16.69 -11.48
C LYS A 7 1.81 -15.76 -10.28
N ILE A 8 1.14 -14.64 -10.53
CA ILE A 8 0.77 -13.64 -9.53
C ILE A 8 -0.06 -14.37 -8.46
N ARG A 9 0.53 -14.62 -7.29
CA ARG A 9 -0.18 -15.21 -6.14
C ARG A 9 -0.70 -14.06 -5.27
N LEU A 10 -1.64 -13.29 -5.78
CA LEU A 10 -2.43 -12.42 -4.92
C LEU A 10 -3.37 -13.31 -4.10
N ALA A 11 -2.92 -13.69 -2.91
CA ALA A 11 -3.83 -14.24 -1.90
C ALA A 11 -4.70 -13.08 -1.43
N ALA A 12 -5.97 -13.04 -1.87
CA ALA A 12 -6.96 -12.13 -1.32
C ALA A 12 -7.30 -12.57 0.11
N ILE A 13 -6.43 -12.35 1.10
CA ILE A 13 -6.73 -12.77 2.46
C ILE A 13 -8.01 -12.04 2.91
N VAL A 14 -9.08 -12.81 3.13
CA VAL A 14 -10.28 -12.33 3.80
C VAL A 14 -9.85 -12.10 5.24
N GLY A 15 -9.80 -10.83 5.64
CA GLY A 15 -9.54 -10.46 7.03
C GLY A 15 -10.71 -10.94 7.87
N ILE A 16 -10.66 -12.18 8.33
CA ILE A 16 -11.49 -12.62 9.46
C ILE A 16 -10.77 -12.06 10.67
N ALA A 17 -11.30 -10.98 11.23
CA ALA A 17 -10.88 -10.45 12.52
C ALA A 17 -11.20 -11.50 13.61
N LEU A 18 -10.30 -12.45 13.83
CA LEU A 18 -10.35 -13.33 14.99
C LEU A 18 -9.64 -12.64 16.15
N GLY A 19 -10.42 -11.95 16.98
CA GLY A 19 -9.98 -11.53 18.29
C GLY A 19 -9.72 -12.72 19.22
N ALA A 20 -8.50 -12.84 19.71
CA ALA A 20 -8.15 -13.40 21.02
C ALA A 20 -6.66 -13.12 21.29
N GLY A 21 -6.39 -12.37 22.35
CA GLY A 21 -5.08 -11.76 22.60
C GLY A 21 -3.97 -12.69 23.10
N MET A 22 -2.74 -12.17 22.97
CA MET A 22 -1.63 -12.34 23.91
C MET A 22 -0.74 -11.09 23.83
N PRO A 23 -0.08 -10.69 24.94
CA PRO A 23 0.67 -9.45 24.99
C PRO A 23 1.98 -9.63 24.22
N PHE A 24 2.12 -8.95 23.09
CA PHE A 24 3.39 -8.87 22.39
C PHE A 24 4.23 -7.77 23.02
N GLY A 25 5.52 -8.07 23.21
CA GLY A 25 6.50 -7.20 23.82
C GLY A 25 6.32 -5.78 23.33
N ALA A 26 6.16 -4.87 24.29
CA ALA A 26 6.11 -3.45 24.04
C ALA A 26 7.34 -3.06 23.20
N ARG A 27 7.14 -2.83 21.90
CA ARG A 27 7.91 -1.77 21.26
C ARG A 27 7.57 -0.54 22.09
N ALA A 28 8.59 0.10 22.64
CA ALA A 28 8.41 1.40 23.25
C ALA A 28 7.56 2.22 22.28
N HIS A 29 6.44 2.75 22.77
CA HIS A 29 5.76 3.85 22.11
C HIS A 29 6.80 4.96 22.04
N VAL A 30 7.54 5.01 20.93
CA VAL A 30 8.14 6.25 20.49
C VAL A 30 6.93 7.05 20.04
N GLU A 31 6.42 7.92 20.91
CA GLU A 31 5.61 9.04 20.43
C GLU A 31 6.48 9.78 19.43
N PRO A 32 6.11 9.85 18.14
CA PRO A 32 6.89 10.68 17.24
C PRO A 32 6.64 12.13 17.67
N ALA A 33 7.72 12.75 18.14
CA ALA A 33 7.77 14.19 18.30
C ALA A 33 7.56 14.83 16.91
N ASN A 34 6.31 15.20 16.61
CA ASN A 34 5.92 16.03 15.46
C ASN A 34 6.23 15.47 14.06
N GLU A 35 6.04 14.17 13.84
CA GLU A 35 6.11 13.60 12.47
C GLU A 35 4.76 13.80 11.77
N ALA A 36 4.78 14.48 10.62
CA ALA A 36 3.62 14.61 9.76
C ALA A 36 3.51 13.36 8.88
N SER A 37 2.34 12.73 8.87
CA SER A 37 2.06 11.63 7.94
C SER A 37 1.25 12.12 6.75
N VAL A 38 1.65 11.72 5.55
CA VAL A 38 0.98 12.07 4.29
C VAL A 38 0.49 10.81 3.60
N ARG A 39 -0.82 10.74 3.30
CA ARG A 39 -1.41 9.63 2.54
C ARG A 39 -0.80 9.57 1.14
N LEU A 40 -0.22 8.43 0.81
CA LEU A 40 0.32 8.17 -0.52
C LEU A 40 -0.74 7.57 -1.44
N PHE A 41 -1.39 6.49 -1.01
CA PHE A 41 -2.50 5.85 -1.72
C PHE A 41 -3.28 4.92 -0.78
N THR A 42 -4.40 4.41 -1.27
CA THR A 42 -5.21 3.42 -0.57
C THR A 42 -5.46 2.16 -1.39
N ILE A 43 -5.81 1.07 -0.71
CA ILE A 43 -6.35 -0.13 -1.35
C ILE A 43 -7.77 -0.35 -0.86
N HIS A 44 -8.70 -0.35 -1.81
CA HIS A 44 -10.11 -0.67 -1.62
C HIS A 44 -10.40 -2.08 -2.14
N ARG A 45 -11.45 -2.70 -1.61
CA ARG A 45 -11.87 -4.05 -2.01
C ARG A 45 -13.36 -4.08 -2.35
N SER A 46 -13.75 -5.01 -3.21
CA SER A 46 -15.17 -5.30 -3.46
C SER A 46 -15.88 -6.00 -2.29
N THR A 47 -15.13 -6.60 -1.37
CA THR A 47 -15.68 -7.49 -0.33
C THR A 47 -16.19 -6.76 0.91
N ASN A 48 -15.65 -5.58 1.22
CA ASN A 48 -16.08 -4.76 2.35
C ASN A 48 -15.61 -3.31 2.15
N ALA A 49 -16.07 -2.41 3.02
CA ALA A 49 -15.73 -0.99 3.00
C ALA A 49 -14.38 -0.67 3.66
N ASN A 50 -13.66 -1.65 4.22
CA ASN A 50 -12.38 -1.41 4.88
C ASN A 50 -11.33 -0.98 3.86
N VAL A 51 -10.42 -0.11 4.29
CA VAL A 51 -9.41 0.50 3.42
C VAL A 51 -8.03 0.27 3.99
N VAL A 52 -7.12 -0.27 3.19
CA VAL A 52 -5.70 -0.26 3.56
C VAL A 52 -5.12 1.08 3.14
N CYS A 53 -4.41 1.72 4.05
CA CYS A 53 -3.79 3.02 3.85
C CYS A 53 -2.27 2.86 3.85
N TYR A 54 -1.60 3.60 2.97
CA TYR A 54 -0.15 3.73 2.97
C TYR A 54 0.18 5.21 3.12
N ASP A 55 0.80 5.57 4.23
CA ASP A 55 1.20 6.93 4.53
C ASP A 55 2.72 7.03 4.57
N ALA A 56 3.29 8.11 4.02
CA ALA A 56 4.70 8.45 4.23
C ALA A 56 4.85 9.20 5.55
N ARG A 57 5.81 8.78 6.37
CA ARG A 57 6.25 9.53 7.56
C ARG A 57 7.27 10.57 7.13
N LEU A 58 7.01 11.82 7.48
CA LEU A 58 7.86 12.95 7.15
C LEU A 58 8.51 13.54 8.40
N THR A 59 9.75 13.99 8.23
CA THR A 59 10.45 14.82 9.21
C THR A 59 9.84 16.22 9.24
N SER A 60 10.22 17.02 10.24
CA SER A 60 9.85 18.43 10.32
C SER A 60 10.36 19.30 9.16
N ALA A 61 11.27 18.77 8.33
CA ALA A 61 11.77 19.42 7.12
C ALA A 61 10.99 19.03 5.84
N ASN A 62 9.87 18.30 5.97
CA ASN A 62 9.09 17.71 4.87
C ASN A 62 9.92 16.73 4.01
N GLU A 63 10.86 16.04 4.64
CA GLU A 63 11.65 14.97 4.03
C GLU A 63 11.10 13.62 4.48
N ILE A 64 11.25 12.58 3.65
CA ILE A 64 10.92 11.20 4.02
C ILE A 64 11.82 10.76 5.17
N ALA A 65 11.22 10.29 6.26
CA ALA A 65 11.94 9.75 7.40
C ALA A 65 12.77 8.53 6.96
N THR A 66 14.04 8.44 7.36
CA THR A 66 14.90 7.31 6.97
C THR A 66 14.65 6.05 7.79
N GLU A 67 14.15 6.22 9.01
CA GLU A 67 13.73 5.13 9.89
C GLU A 67 12.21 4.98 9.80
N ASP A 68 11.74 3.78 9.45
CA ASP A 68 10.31 3.46 9.33
C ASP A 68 9.54 4.47 8.41
N PRO A 69 9.94 4.62 7.13
CA PRO A 69 9.46 5.69 6.24
C PRO A 69 7.98 5.60 5.86
N ILE A 70 7.38 4.42 5.93
CA ILE A 70 6.05 4.13 5.40
C ILE A 70 5.22 3.42 6.47
N ASP A 71 4.03 3.93 6.73
CA ASP A 71 3.04 3.34 7.63
C ASP A 71 1.92 2.67 6.82
N ALA A 72 1.75 1.36 6.98
CA ALA A 72 0.70 0.59 6.32
C ALA A 72 -0.26 0.00 7.36
N TYR A 73 -1.54 0.36 7.25
CA TYR A 73 -2.57 0.06 8.26
C TYR A 73 -3.97 -0.04 7.66
N TRP A 74 -4.91 -0.60 8.40
CA TRP A 74 -6.33 -0.65 8.07
C TRP A 74 -7.09 0.54 8.66
N LEU A 75 -8.05 1.06 7.89
CA LEU A 75 -9.20 1.82 8.40
C LEU A 75 -10.47 0.97 8.26
N MET A 76 -11.07 0.64 9.38
CA MET A 76 -12.17 -0.33 9.48
C MET A 76 -13.54 0.32 9.27
N PHE A 77 -13.77 0.88 8.08
CA PHE A 77 -15.03 1.57 7.75
C PHE A 77 -16.26 0.65 7.64
N ALA A 78 -16.09 -0.66 7.57
CA ALA A 78 -17.21 -1.60 7.75
C ALA A 78 -17.68 -1.69 9.20
N GLU A 79 -16.93 -1.11 10.14
CA GLU A 79 -17.21 -1.09 11.57
C GLU A 79 -17.40 0.36 12.05
N LYS A 80 -16.45 0.91 12.83
CA LYS A 80 -16.51 2.28 13.38
C LYS A 80 -15.46 3.21 12.77
N GLY A 81 -14.76 2.77 11.72
CA GLY A 81 -13.69 3.53 11.07
C GLY A 81 -12.40 3.60 11.90
N GLN A 82 -12.24 2.74 12.90
CA GLN A 82 -11.02 2.70 13.71
C GLN A 82 -9.80 2.30 12.85
N ARG A 83 -8.62 2.78 13.26
CA ARG A 83 -7.35 2.32 12.73
C ARG A 83 -6.96 0.98 13.35
N GLU A 84 -6.51 0.04 12.53
CA GLU A 84 -5.92 -1.22 12.98
C GLU A 84 -4.60 -1.48 12.26
N GLU A 85 -3.63 -2.03 12.97
CA GLU A 85 -2.36 -2.43 12.38
C GLU A 85 -2.53 -3.69 11.52
N LEU A 86 -1.78 -3.80 10.44
CA LEU A 86 -1.70 -5.05 9.70
C LEU A 86 -1.14 -6.15 10.61
N SER A 87 -1.82 -7.30 10.64
CA SER A 87 -1.31 -8.49 11.32
C SER A 87 -0.03 -8.99 10.65
N TRP A 88 0.77 -9.79 11.37
CA TRP A 88 2.01 -10.34 10.82
C TRP A 88 1.81 -11.11 9.50
N PHE A 89 0.71 -11.87 9.38
CA PHE A 89 0.37 -12.59 8.16
C PHE A 89 0.03 -11.64 7.00
N GLU A 90 -0.76 -10.59 7.26
CA GLU A 90 -1.11 -9.60 6.24
C GLU A 90 0.11 -8.81 5.77
N ARG A 91 0.99 -8.42 6.70
CA ARG A 91 2.28 -7.78 6.36
C ARG A 91 3.14 -8.68 5.48
N THR A 92 3.23 -9.96 5.79
CA THR A 92 4.15 -10.85 5.09
C THR A 92 3.60 -11.38 3.74
N ARG A 93 2.27 -11.37 3.54
CA ARG A 93 1.64 -12.07 2.39
C ARG A 93 0.69 -11.25 1.53
N ALA A 94 0.19 -10.13 2.03
CA ALA A 94 -0.84 -9.36 1.33
C ALA A 94 -0.43 -7.89 1.25
N TYR A 95 -0.68 -7.15 2.32
CA TYR A 95 -0.66 -5.69 2.34
C TYR A 95 0.65 -5.11 2.87
N GLY A 96 1.62 -5.92 3.28
CA GLY A 96 2.94 -5.37 3.55
C GLY A 96 3.69 -5.04 2.28
N PHE A 97 4.88 -4.48 2.47
CA PHE A 97 5.76 -4.03 1.42
C PHE A 97 7.21 -4.29 1.84
N ASP A 98 8.08 -4.40 0.85
CA ASP A 98 9.53 -4.40 1.04
C ASP A 98 10.10 -3.10 0.46
N LEU A 99 11.04 -2.48 1.17
CA LEU A 99 11.76 -1.32 0.66
C LEU A 99 12.89 -1.80 -0.25
N ASN A 100 12.92 -1.28 -1.46
CA ASN A 100 13.89 -1.62 -2.48
C ASN A 100 14.91 -0.50 -2.65
N GLY A 101 16.17 -0.82 -2.34
CA GLY A 101 17.27 0.12 -2.44
C GLY A 101 17.38 1.05 -1.24
N GLU A 102 18.02 2.20 -1.45
CA GLU A 102 18.30 3.18 -0.40
C GLU A 102 17.09 4.08 -0.14
N VAL A 103 16.73 4.25 1.13
CA VAL A 103 15.76 5.27 1.55
C VAL A 103 16.47 6.61 1.63
N LYS A 104 16.03 7.57 0.81
CA LYS A 104 16.58 8.92 0.78
C LYS A 104 15.56 9.93 1.33
N PRO A 105 16.02 11.06 1.88
CA PRO A 105 15.13 12.14 2.33
C PRO A 105 14.13 12.62 1.26
N SER A 106 14.48 12.51 -0.03
CA SER A 106 13.63 12.95 -1.13
C SER A 106 12.85 11.82 -1.83
N SER A 107 13.24 10.55 -1.64
CA SER A 107 12.64 9.45 -2.39
C SER A 107 12.95 8.06 -1.81
N LEU A 108 12.05 7.11 -2.05
CA LEU A 108 12.31 5.68 -1.89
C LEU A 108 11.56 4.87 -2.94
N THR A 109 11.79 3.56 -2.99
CA THR A 109 10.99 2.62 -3.79
C THR A 109 10.54 1.48 -2.90
N MET A 110 9.31 1.02 -3.09
CA MET A 110 8.78 -0.13 -2.38
C MET A 110 8.04 -1.08 -3.31
N ASP A 111 8.11 -2.37 -2.99
CA ASP A 111 7.33 -3.41 -3.64
C ASP A 111 6.24 -3.88 -2.70
N LEU A 112 4.99 -3.90 -3.16
CA LEU A 112 3.91 -4.52 -2.41
C LEU A 112 4.11 -6.05 -2.43
N GLN A 113 4.00 -6.71 -1.27
CA GLN A 113 4.20 -8.16 -1.16
C GLN A 113 3.27 -8.95 -2.09
N ALA A 114 2.03 -8.48 -2.24
CA ALA A 114 1.06 -9.07 -3.13
C ALA A 114 1.29 -8.74 -4.62
N PHE A 115 2.03 -7.67 -4.94
CA PHE A 115 2.21 -7.20 -6.31
C PHE A 115 3.63 -6.69 -6.62
N PRO A 116 4.67 -7.52 -6.44
CA PRO A 116 6.07 -7.10 -6.55
C PRO A 116 6.51 -6.79 -7.99
N SER A 117 5.72 -7.16 -9.00
CA SER A 117 6.03 -6.83 -10.40
C SER A 117 5.78 -5.37 -10.76
N ARG A 118 5.20 -4.59 -9.84
CA ARG A 118 4.91 -3.17 -10.03
C ARG A 118 5.45 -2.37 -8.84
N PRO A 119 6.75 -1.99 -8.89
CA PRO A 119 7.34 -1.13 -7.88
C PRO A 119 6.60 0.20 -7.78
N VAL A 120 6.41 0.67 -6.56
CA VAL A 120 5.85 1.99 -6.24
C VAL A 120 7.00 2.89 -5.82
N GLY A 121 7.23 3.96 -6.57
CA GLY A 121 8.14 5.03 -6.17
C GLY A 121 7.43 5.97 -5.20
N VAL A 122 8.13 6.46 -4.19
CA VAL A 122 7.67 7.56 -3.33
C VAL A 122 8.64 8.69 -3.47
N GLU A 123 8.16 9.90 -3.74
CA GLU A 123 9.00 11.10 -3.90
C GLU A 123 8.36 12.34 -3.28
N ILE A 124 9.19 13.29 -2.85
CA ILE A 124 8.72 14.63 -2.46
C ILE A 124 8.48 15.45 -3.74
N SER A 125 7.25 15.90 -3.94
CA SER A 125 6.85 16.74 -5.07
C SER A 125 5.96 17.87 -4.59
N GLY A 126 6.30 19.12 -4.92
CA GLY A 126 5.53 20.29 -4.47
C GLY A 126 5.47 20.46 -2.95
N GLY A 127 6.46 19.93 -2.20
CA GLY A 127 6.53 19.99 -0.74
C GLY A 127 5.72 18.93 0.00
N SER A 128 5.17 17.94 -0.71
CA SER A 128 4.46 16.80 -0.12
C SER A 128 4.91 15.48 -0.75
N ALA A 129 4.75 14.37 -0.03
CA ALA A 129 5.07 13.05 -0.56
C ALA A 129 3.96 12.54 -1.48
N ILE A 130 4.35 11.94 -2.61
CA ILE A 130 3.44 11.31 -3.56
C ILE A 130 3.91 9.89 -3.89
N ALA A 131 2.95 8.99 -4.17
CA ALA A 131 3.26 7.69 -4.75
C ALA A 131 3.22 7.76 -6.28
N THR A 132 4.15 7.08 -6.93
CA THR A 132 4.27 7.00 -8.38
C THR A 132 4.38 5.56 -8.84
N ILE A 133 3.71 5.24 -9.93
CA ILE A 133 3.69 3.90 -10.54
C ILE A 133 3.45 4.02 -12.04
N ALA A 134 3.80 2.99 -12.80
CA ALA A 134 3.39 2.89 -14.20
C ALA A 134 1.91 2.47 -14.31
N ILE A 135 1.07 3.36 -14.85
CA ILE A 135 -0.33 3.08 -15.22
C ILE A 135 -0.43 3.20 -16.74
N LEU A 136 -0.87 2.13 -17.41
CA LEU A 136 -0.86 2.00 -18.88
C LEU A 136 0.54 2.25 -19.49
N GLY A 137 1.58 1.84 -18.77
CA GLY A 137 2.98 2.02 -19.18
C GLY A 137 3.52 3.44 -19.06
N LYS A 138 2.75 4.39 -18.50
CA LYS A 138 3.17 5.78 -18.29
C LYS A 138 3.37 6.09 -16.81
N PRO A 139 4.34 6.93 -16.44
CA PRO A 139 4.48 7.41 -15.08
C PRO A 139 3.23 8.17 -14.63
N ALA A 140 2.62 7.73 -13.54
CA ALA A 140 1.43 8.35 -12.96
C ALA A 140 1.56 8.48 -11.45
N ILE A 141 0.91 9.48 -10.88
CA ILE A 141 0.67 9.58 -9.45
C ILE A 141 -0.41 8.58 -9.08
N LEU A 142 -0.13 7.65 -8.18
CA LEU A 142 -1.09 6.66 -7.71
C LEU A 142 -1.98 7.27 -6.62
N HIS A 143 -3.29 7.11 -6.74
CA HIS A 143 -4.25 7.59 -5.72
C HIS A 143 -4.90 6.43 -4.97
N ASP A 144 -5.46 5.49 -5.72
CA ASP A 144 -6.10 4.30 -5.16
C ASP A 144 -5.88 3.07 -6.02
N VAL A 145 -5.93 1.92 -5.36
CA VAL A 145 -5.97 0.60 -5.96
C VAL A 145 -7.31 -0.04 -5.58
N PHE A 146 -8.09 -0.46 -6.57
CA PHE A 146 -9.32 -1.20 -6.32
C PHE A 146 -9.14 -2.68 -6.66
N VAL A 147 -9.30 -3.54 -5.67
CA VAL A 147 -9.21 -4.99 -5.83
C VAL A 147 -10.61 -5.58 -5.88
N LYS A 148 -10.98 -6.08 -7.06
CA LYS A 148 -12.16 -6.94 -7.19
C LYS A 148 -11.77 -8.36 -6.84
N ALA A 149 -12.33 -8.85 -5.74
CA ALA A 149 -12.17 -10.23 -5.32
C ALA A 149 -13.51 -10.97 -5.39
N SER A 150 -13.44 -12.23 -5.78
CA SER A 150 -14.54 -13.19 -5.73
C SER A 150 -14.10 -14.46 -5.02
N GLY A 151 -15.04 -15.36 -4.76
CA GLY A 151 -14.79 -16.63 -4.11
C GLY A 151 -15.45 -16.71 -2.74
N GLY A 152 -16.01 -17.89 -2.44
CA GLY A 152 -16.57 -18.22 -1.13
C GLY A 152 -15.46 -18.51 -0.13
N PHE A 153 -15.18 -19.79 0.12
CA PHE A 153 -14.17 -20.21 1.09
C PHE A 153 -12.72 -19.99 0.65
N ILE A 154 -12.44 -19.96 -0.66
CA ILE A 154 -11.11 -19.67 -1.21
C ILE A 154 -11.17 -18.32 -1.89
N PRO A 155 -10.46 -17.32 -1.38
CA PRO A 155 -10.45 -16.01 -2.01
C PRO A 155 -9.65 -16.02 -3.32
N SER A 156 -10.19 -15.36 -4.34
CA SER A 156 -9.54 -15.13 -5.63
C SER A 156 -9.63 -13.65 -6.01
N VAL A 157 -8.61 -13.15 -6.72
CA VAL A 157 -8.63 -11.80 -7.28
C VAL A 157 -9.08 -11.88 -8.73
N ASP A 158 -10.19 -11.22 -9.04
CA ASP A 158 -10.73 -11.14 -10.40
C ASP A 158 -10.02 -10.06 -11.22
N SER A 159 -9.77 -8.91 -10.58
CA SER A 159 -9.09 -7.78 -11.20
C SER A 159 -8.53 -6.81 -10.17
N ILE A 160 -7.50 -6.08 -10.59
CA ILE A 160 -6.90 -4.96 -9.87
C ILE A 160 -7.00 -3.73 -10.75
N GLU A 161 -7.56 -2.65 -10.25
CA GLU A 161 -7.57 -1.35 -10.93
C GLU A 161 -6.58 -0.42 -10.26
N LEU A 162 -5.57 0.04 -11.00
CA LEU A 162 -4.69 1.12 -10.59
C LEU A 162 -5.30 2.42 -11.08
N ARG A 163 -5.54 3.39 -10.17
CA ARG A 163 -6.15 4.66 -10.51
C ARG A 163 -5.25 5.81 -10.06
N GLY A 164 -5.06 6.77 -10.95
CA GLY A 164 -4.08 7.80 -10.74
C GLY A 164 -4.25 9.01 -11.65
N THR A 165 -3.23 9.85 -11.63
CA THR A 165 -3.10 11.00 -12.54
C THR A 165 -1.82 10.86 -13.34
N ASP A 166 -1.92 10.89 -14.67
CA ASP A 166 -0.76 10.85 -15.56
C ASP A 166 0.14 12.08 -15.31
N ARG A 167 1.44 11.85 -15.12
CA ARG A 167 2.38 12.91 -14.71
C ARG A 167 2.66 13.95 -15.79
N GLN A 168 2.43 13.62 -17.05
CA GLN A 168 2.72 14.53 -18.17
C GLN A 168 1.51 15.39 -18.51
N SER A 169 0.34 14.77 -18.61
CA SER A 169 -0.90 15.42 -19.03
C SER A 169 -1.71 15.98 -17.86
N GLY A 170 -1.55 15.45 -16.65
CA GLY A 170 -2.39 15.79 -15.51
C GLY A 170 -3.81 15.18 -15.58
N GLU A 171 -4.08 14.33 -16.57
CA GLU A 171 -5.38 13.67 -16.72
C GLU A 171 -5.51 12.44 -15.82
N ALA A 172 -6.74 12.12 -15.42
CA ALA A 172 -7.02 10.89 -14.70
C ALA A 172 -6.75 9.66 -15.60
N VAL A 173 -6.06 8.67 -15.06
CA VAL A 173 -5.70 7.43 -15.77
C VAL A 173 -6.05 6.22 -14.92
N VAL A 174 -6.58 5.18 -15.56
CA VAL A 174 -6.96 3.92 -14.93
C VAL A 174 -6.45 2.74 -15.75
N GLU A 175 -5.86 1.76 -15.08
CA GLU A 175 -5.46 0.48 -15.68
C GLU A 175 -6.11 -0.67 -14.92
N THR A 176 -6.78 -1.56 -15.65
CA THR A 176 -7.32 -2.81 -15.09
C THR A 176 -6.42 -3.99 -15.45
N ILE A 177 -5.95 -4.69 -14.43
CA ILE A 177 -5.08 -5.87 -14.53
C ILE A 177 -5.87 -7.10 -14.10
N ARG A 178 -5.77 -8.19 -14.87
CA ARG A 178 -6.40 -9.48 -14.56
C ARG A 178 -5.30 -10.51 -14.30
N PRO A 179 -5.20 -11.07 -13.07
CA PRO A 179 -4.16 -12.03 -12.69
C PRO A 179 -4.19 -13.36 -13.45
#